data_AF-A0A4Q5VBR0-F1
#
_entry.id   AF-A0A4Q5VBR0-F1
#
_cell.length_a   1.000
_cell.length_b   1.000
_cell.length_c   1.000
_cell.angle_alpha   90.00
_cell.angle_beta   90.00
_cell.angle_gamma   90.00
#
_symmetry.space_group_name_H-M   'P 1'
#
loop_
_entity.id
_entity.type
_entity.pdbx_description
1 polymer ?
#
loop_
_entity_poly.entity_id
_entity_poly.type
_entity_poly.pdbx_seq_one_letter_code
_entity_poly.pdbx_strand_id
1 'polypeptide(L)'
;MKIFSAILSVLLVIVVAGYASLYLDYHNLEGSFAAQKTDYEKLQQDYDLALKNSATNARLVNPYGQMTTKAATPNTPASTNSPLNTSDEFSNLQKENLTRMLDQKYSILFTSLTLSKQDQEKMRELLMERERILNISSVGYFTSEADIKLNIEKQQELVSQIDHQIAQLLKPDEVKKYELLKDSAYEQFQMNSFYDRLGEKGSISEQKKNALLLSKLEQKQAFANLLQNSANDIARASPEEKKFLADKMHEALHDYKDNYLRTAKANLTEEQFNVLREYEQQQFDEIWESLQAGWQIE
;
A
#
# COMPACT_ATOMS: atom_id res chain seq x y z
N MET A 1 5.54 -57.68 24.05
CA MET A 1 4.25 -56.95 23.98
C MET A 1 4.09 -55.84 25.03
N LYS A 2 4.41 -56.05 26.32
CA LYS A 2 4.21 -55.01 27.36
C LYS A 2 5.01 -53.71 27.15
N ILE A 3 6.24 -53.82 26.64
CA ILE A 3 7.11 -52.65 26.37
C ILE A 3 6.59 -51.79 25.22
N PHE A 4 6.10 -52.42 24.13
CA PHE A 4 5.49 -51.70 23.02
C PHE A 4 4.20 -50.98 23.42
N SER A 5 3.39 -51.59 24.30
CA SER A 5 2.21 -50.93 24.86
C SER A 5 2.58 -49.70 25.70
N ALA A 6 3.61 -49.79 26.54
CA ALA A 6 4.08 -48.67 27.35
C ALA A 6 4.61 -47.50 26.50
N ILE A 7 5.36 -47.80 25.43
CA ILE A 7 5.86 -46.76 24.50
C ILE A 7 4.72 -46.08 23.75
N LEU A 8 3.71 -46.84 23.31
CA LEU A 8 2.54 -46.30 22.64
C LEU A 8 1.71 -45.40 23.57
N SER A 9 1.56 -45.77 24.85
CA SER A 9 0.89 -44.94 25.85
C SER A 9 1.63 -43.62 26.09
N VAL A 10 2.96 -43.63 26.15
CA VAL A 10 3.76 -42.40 26.31
C VAL A 10 3.63 -41.49 25.08
N LEU A 11 3.70 -42.04 23.86
CA LEU A 11 3.49 -41.28 22.63
C LEU A 11 2.08 -40.65 22.58
N LEU A 12 1.06 -41.38 23.00
CA LEU A 12 -0.32 -40.88 23.03
C LEU A 12 -0.47 -39.71 24.00
N VAL A 13 0.17 -39.77 25.18
CA VAL A 13 0.18 -38.68 26.16
C VAL A 13 0.88 -37.44 25.59
N ILE A 14 1.99 -37.61 24.86
CA ILE A 14 2.71 -36.49 24.22
C ILE A 14 1.82 -35.83 23.14
N VAL A 15 1.12 -36.63 22.32
CA VAL A 15 0.21 -36.10 21.30
C VAL A 15 -0.97 -35.36 21.93
N VAL A 16 -1.56 -35.90 23.00
CA VAL A 16 -2.67 -35.25 23.71
C VAL A 16 -2.21 -33.95 24.38
N ALA A 17 -1.02 -33.92 24.99
CA ALA A 17 -0.45 -32.71 25.57
C ALA A 17 -0.14 -31.65 24.49
N GLY A 18 0.42 -32.07 23.35
CA GLY A 18 0.65 -31.19 22.20
C GLY A 18 -0.65 -30.62 21.64
N TYR A 19 -1.69 -31.45 21.51
CA TYR A 19 -3.02 -31.01 21.06
C TYR A 19 -3.66 -30.02 22.04
N ALA A 20 -3.56 -30.28 23.35
CA ALA A 20 -4.08 -29.38 24.37
C ALA A 20 -3.36 -28.01 24.36
N SER A 21 -2.04 -28.00 24.17
CA SER A 21 -1.28 -26.74 24.00
C SER A 21 -1.74 -25.97 22.76
N LEU A 22 -1.84 -26.66 21.62
CA LEU A 22 -2.27 -26.03 20.37
C LEU A 22 -3.70 -25.49 20.45
N TYR A 23 -4.57 -26.19 21.18
CA TYR A 23 -5.95 -25.79 21.41
C TYR A 23 -6.05 -24.56 22.31
N LEU A 24 -5.22 -24.47 23.35
CA LEU A 24 -5.13 -23.30 24.21
C LEU A 24 -4.57 -22.09 23.46
N ASP A 25 -3.54 -22.29 22.64
CA ASP A 25 -2.97 -21.25 21.80
C ASP A 25 -4.00 -20.75 20.78
N TYR A 26 -4.77 -21.65 20.16
CA TYR A 26 -5.86 -21.28 19.26
C TYR A 26 -6.93 -20.43 19.95
N HIS A 27 -7.38 -20.82 21.15
CA HIS A 27 -8.39 -20.05 21.91
C HIS A 27 -7.86 -18.69 22.38
N ASN A 28 -6.61 -18.61 22.80
CA ASN A 28 -5.97 -17.33 23.13
C ASN A 28 -5.88 -16.42 21.90
N LEU A 29 -5.56 -16.99 20.74
CA LEU A 29 -5.49 -16.25 19.48
C LEU A 29 -6.89 -15.74 19.07
N GLU A 30 -7.92 -16.58 19.17
CA GLU A 30 -9.31 -16.22 18.88
C GLU A 30 -9.82 -15.12 19.84
N GLY A 31 -9.49 -15.21 21.13
CA GLY A 31 -9.80 -14.17 22.12
C GLY A 31 -9.09 -12.84 21.84
N SER A 32 -7.80 -12.89 21.48
CA SER A 32 -7.04 -11.70 21.11
C SER A 32 -7.57 -11.03 19.83
N PHE A 33 -8.01 -11.84 18.86
CA PHE A 33 -8.62 -11.36 17.63
C PHE A 33 -9.99 -10.71 17.89
N ALA A 34 -10.81 -11.32 18.75
CA ALA A 34 -12.10 -10.75 19.14
C ALA A 34 -11.93 -9.40 19.86
N ALA A 35 -10.98 -9.30 20.80
CA ALA A 35 -10.66 -8.05 21.48
C ALA A 35 -10.16 -6.97 20.51
N GLN A 36 -9.22 -7.32 19.63
CA GLN A 36 -8.69 -6.41 18.62
C GLN A 36 -9.79 -5.94 17.65
N LYS A 37 -10.72 -6.83 17.28
CA LYS A 37 -11.87 -6.47 16.46
C LYS A 37 -12.80 -5.48 17.16
N THR A 38 -13.08 -5.66 18.45
CA THR A 38 -13.91 -4.73 19.22
C THR A 38 -13.22 -3.37 19.38
N ASP A 39 -11.91 -3.36 19.62
CA ASP A 39 -11.14 -2.11 19.69
C ASP A 39 -11.13 -1.38 18.35
N TYR A 40 -11.01 -2.11 17.23
CA TYR A 40 -11.17 -1.56 15.88
C TYR A 40 -12.55 -0.96 15.67
N GLU A 41 -13.63 -1.70 15.96
CA GLU A 41 -15.02 -1.23 15.79
C GLU A 41 -15.26 0.05 16.59
N LYS A 42 -14.70 0.14 17.80
CA LYS A 42 -14.76 1.34 18.63
C LYS A 42 -13.95 2.50 18.05
N LEU A 43 -12.72 2.24 17.60
CA LEU A 43 -11.86 3.27 17.02
C LEU A 43 -12.48 3.80 15.71
N GLN A 44 -13.04 2.93 14.89
CA GLN A 44 -13.78 3.26 13.68
C GLN A 44 -15.04 4.08 14.00
N GLN A 45 -15.78 3.73 15.05
CA GLN A 45 -16.95 4.48 15.49
C GLN A 45 -16.58 5.89 16.00
N ASP A 46 -15.53 6.00 16.82
CA ASP A 46 -15.00 7.29 17.30
C ASP A 46 -14.52 8.15 16.13
N TYR A 47 -13.93 7.51 15.12
CA TYR A 47 -13.46 8.17 13.90
C TYR A 47 -14.61 8.62 12.99
N ASP A 48 -15.64 7.79 12.78
CA ASP A 48 -16.84 8.14 12.02
C ASP A 48 -17.63 9.27 12.69
N LEU A 49 -17.65 9.30 14.04
CA LEU A 49 -18.22 10.40 14.81
C LEU A 49 -17.43 11.70 14.59
N ALA A 50 -16.10 11.65 14.58
CA ALA A 50 -15.26 12.81 14.24
C ALA A 50 -15.48 13.28 12.79
N LEU A 51 -15.73 12.33 11.87
CA LEU A 51 -16.00 12.60 10.46
C LEU A 51 -17.31 13.35 10.24
N LYS A 52 -18.38 12.93 10.93
CA LYS A 52 -19.69 13.59 10.87
C LYS A 52 -19.62 15.06 11.29
N ASN A 53 -18.67 15.39 12.17
CA ASN A 53 -18.44 16.76 12.65
C ASN A 53 -17.52 17.59 11.73
N SER A 54 -16.84 16.96 10.75
CA SER A 54 -15.82 17.58 9.89
C SER A 54 -16.20 17.65 8.41
N ALA A 55 -17.47 17.33 8.08
CA ALA A 55 -17.97 17.03 6.73
C ALA A 55 -18.11 18.24 5.78
N THR A 56 -17.04 19.01 5.54
CA THR A 56 -17.05 20.05 4.48
C THR A 56 -15.99 19.92 3.40
N ASN A 57 -14.95 19.06 3.49
CA ASN A 57 -13.85 19.10 2.51
C ASN A 57 -13.21 17.75 2.12
N ALA A 58 -13.97 16.68 1.93
CA ALA A 58 -13.41 15.48 1.31
C ALA A 58 -13.41 15.61 -0.23
N ARG A 59 -12.40 16.29 -0.80
CA ARG A 59 -12.08 16.19 -2.23
C ARG A 59 -11.13 15.01 -2.43
N LEU A 60 -11.65 13.93 -3.00
CA LEU A 60 -10.84 12.80 -3.47
C LEU A 60 -9.93 13.28 -4.62
N VAL A 61 -8.63 13.36 -4.37
CA VAL A 61 -7.63 13.64 -5.40
C VAL A 61 -7.34 12.33 -6.14
N ASN A 62 -7.70 12.25 -7.42
CA ASN A 62 -7.35 11.11 -8.26
C ASN A 62 -5.84 11.17 -8.58
N PRO A 63 -5.02 10.17 -8.19
CA PRO A 63 -3.58 10.18 -8.48
C PRO A 63 -3.27 9.97 -9.96
N TYR A 64 -4.24 9.49 -10.75
CA TYR A 64 -4.14 9.40 -12.20
C TYR A 64 -5.00 10.50 -12.81
N GLY A 65 -4.39 11.65 -13.12
CA GLY A 65 -5.05 12.85 -13.63
C GLY A 65 -5.75 12.71 -14.99
N GLN A 66 -6.70 11.79 -15.13
CA GLN A 66 -7.61 11.68 -16.26
C GLN A 66 -9.01 12.05 -15.79
N MET A 67 -9.35 13.35 -15.89
CA MET A 67 -10.74 13.71 -16.10
C MET A 67 -11.13 13.22 -17.50
N THR A 68 -11.53 11.96 -17.64
CA THR A 68 -12.28 11.57 -18.82
C THR A 68 -13.68 12.15 -18.67
N THR A 69 -13.86 13.40 -19.10
CA THR A 69 -15.18 13.91 -19.46
C THR A 69 -15.63 13.15 -20.70
N LYS A 70 -16.12 11.91 -20.52
CA LYS A 70 -16.90 11.25 -21.55
C LYS A 70 -18.25 11.95 -21.55
N ALA A 71 -18.36 12.97 -22.40
CA ALA A 71 -19.58 13.74 -22.60
C ALA A 71 -20.74 12.77 -22.86
N ALA A 72 -21.72 12.77 -21.96
CA ALA A 72 -22.98 12.10 -22.19
C ALA A 72 -23.68 12.81 -23.36
N THR A 73 -23.88 12.08 -24.45
CA THR A 73 -24.71 12.47 -25.59
C THR A 73 -26.12 12.83 -25.10
N PRO A 74 -26.63 14.04 -25.36
CA PRO A 74 -28.01 14.40 -25.04
C PRO A 74 -28.91 13.95 -26.19
N ASN A 75 -29.86 13.05 -25.94
CA ASN A 75 -31.10 12.95 -26.72
C ASN A 75 -32.06 11.90 -26.16
N THR A 76 -32.94 12.26 -25.22
CA THR A 76 -34.37 11.83 -25.21
C THR A 76 -35.19 12.75 -24.30
N PRO A 77 -36.46 13.08 -24.63
CA PRO A 77 -37.20 14.19 -24.03
C PRO A 77 -37.74 13.87 -22.64
N ALA A 78 -37.91 14.95 -21.87
CA ALA A 78 -38.50 14.97 -20.54
C ALA A 78 -39.84 14.21 -20.45
N SER A 79 -39.94 13.33 -19.45
CA SER A 79 -41.21 12.86 -18.93
C SER A 79 -41.25 13.03 -17.40
N THR A 80 -42.24 13.82 -17.03
CA THR A 80 -42.85 14.15 -15.74
C THR A 80 -42.73 13.16 -14.57
N ASN A 81 -42.50 13.76 -13.39
CA ASN A 81 -42.96 13.38 -12.05
C ASN A 81 -42.24 12.21 -11.33
N SER A 82 -41.25 12.55 -10.51
CA SER A 82 -40.99 11.86 -9.23
C SER A 82 -40.24 12.77 -8.25
N PRO A 83 -40.55 12.73 -6.94
CA PRO A 83 -39.82 13.49 -5.94
C PRO A 83 -38.37 12.98 -5.88
N LEU A 84 -37.49 13.97 -5.78
CA LEU A 84 -36.09 13.93 -6.13
C LEU A 84 -35.25 13.30 -5.00
N ASN A 85 -34.97 12.00 -5.06
CA ASN A 85 -33.98 11.29 -4.21
C ASN A 85 -32.54 11.64 -4.62
N THR A 86 -32.20 12.93 -4.61
CA THR A 86 -30.86 13.45 -4.98
C THR A 86 -29.76 12.99 -4.05
N SER A 87 -30.07 12.71 -2.77
CA SER A 87 -29.10 12.21 -1.79
C SER A 87 -28.59 10.81 -2.12
N ASP A 88 -29.50 9.94 -2.57
CA ASP A 88 -29.19 8.54 -2.86
C ASP A 88 -28.42 8.43 -4.19
N GLU A 89 -28.80 9.24 -5.17
CA GLU A 89 -28.11 9.32 -6.46
C GLU A 89 -26.68 9.83 -6.32
N PHE A 90 -26.46 10.90 -5.53
CA PHE A 90 -25.13 11.42 -5.25
C PHE A 90 -24.25 10.43 -4.46
N SER A 91 -24.83 9.74 -3.48
CA SER A 91 -24.11 8.73 -2.69
C SER A 91 -23.72 7.51 -3.55
N ASN A 92 -24.62 7.08 -4.45
CA ASN A 92 -24.35 6.00 -5.39
C ASN A 92 -23.25 6.38 -6.39
N LEU A 93 -23.25 7.61 -6.91
CA LEU A 93 -22.20 8.12 -7.79
C LEU A 93 -20.83 8.20 -7.09
N GLN A 94 -20.79 8.59 -5.82
CA GLN A 94 -19.53 8.58 -5.05
C GLN A 94 -19.00 7.16 -4.88
N LYS A 95 -19.86 6.22 -4.51
CA LYS A 95 -19.48 4.82 -4.34
C LYS A 95 -18.98 4.21 -5.65
N GLU A 96 -19.66 4.47 -6.77
CA GLU A 96 -19.24 3.97 -8.08
C GLU A 96 -17.88 4.56 -8.52
N ASN A 97 -17.66 5.86 -8.31
CA ASN A 97 -16.38 6.49 -8.61
C ASN A 97 -15.25 5.93 -7.73
N LEU A 98 -15.52 5.68 -6.45
CA LEU A 98 -14.56 5.06 -5.55
C LEU A 98 -14.20 3.64 -6.00
N THR A 99 -15.18 2.82 -6.36
CA THR A 99 -14.94 1.47 -6.90
C THR A 99 -14.11 1.50 -8.17
N ARG A 100 -14.40 2.39 -9.13
CA ARG A 100 -13.60 2.52 -10.36
C ARG A 100 -12.17 2.97 -10.06
N MET A 101 -11.99 3.90 -9.13
CA MET A 101 -10.67 4.37 -8.70
C MET A 101 -9.87 3.25 -8.03
N LEU A 102 -10.51 2.45 -7.17
CA LEU A 102 -9.88 1.25 -6.57
C LEU A 102 -9.48 0.23 -7.63
N ASP A 103 -10.36 -0.05 -8.59
CA ASP A 103 -10.08 -1.00 -9.67
C ASP A 103 -8.89 -0.57 -10.51
N GLN A 104 -8.75 0.74 -10.76
CA GLN A 104 -7.59 1.27 -11.45
C GLN A 104 -6.32 1.19 -10.59
N LYS A 105 -6.38 1.71 -9.34
CA LYS A 105 -5.24 1.79 -8.41
C LYS A 105 -4.67 0.40 -8.07
N TYR A 106 -5.55 -0.58 -7.88
CA TYR A 106 -5.22 -1.93 -7.43
C TYR A 106 -5.31 -2.98 -8.55
N SER A 107 -5.41 -2.56 -9.82
CA SER A 107 -5.48 -3.48 -10.97
C SER A 107 -4.33 -4.50 -10.99
N ILE A 108 -3.09 -4.03 -10.80
CA ILE A 108 -1.89 -4.89 -10.75
C ILE A 108 -1.95 -5.82 -9.53
N LEU A 109 -2.42 -5.32 -8.39
CA LEU A 109 -2.59 -6.13 -7.19
C LEU A 109 -3.57 -7.28 -7.45
N PHE A 110 -4.79 -6.99 -7.91
CA PHE A 110 -5.81 -8.03 -8.17
C PHE A 110 -5.39 -9.03 -9.26
N THR A 111 -4.62 -8.62 -10.27
CA THR A 111 -4.11 -9.53 -11.30
C THR A 111 -2.93 -10.38 -10.83
N SER A 112 -2.22 -9.94 -9.79
CA SER A 112 -1.05 -10.64 -9.23
C SER A 112 -1.39 -11.69 -8.15
N LEU A 113 -2.63 -11.67 -7.64
CA LEU A 113 -3.14 -12.47 -6.54
C LEU A 113 -4.07 -13.58 -7.04
N THR A 114 -4.04 -14.74 -6.38
CA THR A 114 -4.86 -15.92 -6.71
C THR A 114 -5.91 -16.13 -5.61
N LEU A 115 -6.89 -15.23 -5.57
CA LEU A 115 -7.95 -15.24 -4.56
C LEU A 115 -9.24 -15.87 -5.07
N SER A 116 -10.01 -16.46 -4.14
CA SER A 116 -11.39 -16.87 -4.41
C SER A 116 -12.25 -15.63 -4.68
N LYS A 117 -13.38 -15.78 -5.38
CA LYS A 117 -14.30 -14.64 -5.63
C LYS A 117 -14.77 -13.97 -4.33
N GLN A 118 -14.96 -14.76 -3.27
CA GLN A 118 -15.37 -14.25 -1.96
C GLN A 118 -14.25 -13.44 -1.30
N ASP A 119 -13.01 -13.93 -1.34
CA ASP A 119 -11.86 -13.22 -0.76
C ASP A 119 -11.51 -11.97 -1.57
N GLN A 120 -11.71 -12.00 -2.90
CA GLN A 120 -11.56 -10.81 -3.75
C GLN A 120 -12.56 -9.71 -3.36
N GLU A 121 -13.84 -10.06 -3.14
CA GLU A 121 -14.84 -9.07 -2.71
C GLU A 121 -14.50 -8.50 -1.34
N LYS A 122 -14.13 -9.37 -0.38
CA LYS A 122 -13.73 -8.92 0.95
C LYS A 122 -12.48 -8.04 0.91
N MET A 123 -11.51 -8.38 0.07
CA MET A 123 -10.33 -7.54 -0.13
C MET A 123 -10.68 -6.18 -0.74
N ARG A 124 -11.63 -6.12 -1.69
CA ARG A 124 -12.14 -4.85 -2.23
C ARG A 124 -12.78 -3.98 -1.16
N GLU A 125 -13.60 -4.56 -0.29
CA GLU A 125 -14.21 -3.85 0.84
C GLU A 125 -13.14 -3.27 1.78
N LEU A 126 -12.12 -4.07 2.13
CA LEU A 126 -11.03 -3.64 2.99
C LEU A 126 -10.19 -2.53 2.34
N LEU A 127 -9.86 -2.65 1.06
CA LEU A 127 -9.14 -1.60 0.31
C LEU A 127 -9.97 -0.32 0.16
N MET A 128 -11.29 -0.44 0.02
CA MET A 128 -12.19 0.71 0.01
C MET A 128 -12.15 1.47 1.33
N GLU A 129 -12.19 0.74 2.44
CA GLU A 129 -12.09 1.34 3.76
C GLU A 129 -10.71 1.97 4.00
N ARG A 130 -9.63 1.30 3.55
CA ARG A 130 -8.27 1.83 3.58
C ARG A 130 -8.18 3.20 2.87
N GLU A 131 -8.71 3.29 1.65
CA GLU A 131 -8.72 4.55 0.91
C GLU A 131 -9.61 5.60 1.56
N ARG A 132 -10.75 5.20 2.13
CA ARG A 132 -11.61 6.12 2.88
C ARG A 132 -10.81 6.77 3.99
N ILE A 133 -10.15 5.97 4.83
CA ILE A 133 -9.34 6.44 5.96
C ILE A 133 -8.19 7.34 5.50
N LEU A 134 -7.44 6.94 4.47
CA LEU A 134 -6.29 7.72 3.96
C LEU A 134 -6.69 9.08 3.37
N ASN A 135 -7.88 9.19 2.78
CA ASN A 135 -8.35 10.43 2.15
C ASN A 135 -9.02 11.41 3.12
N ILE A 136 -9.07 11.09 4.42
CA ILE A 136 -9.67 11.98 5.41
C ILE A 136 -8.65 13.02 5.85
N SER A 137 -9.06 14.29 5.84
CA SER A 137 -8.21 15.40 6.25
C SER A 137 -7.91 15.31 7.75
N SER A 138 -6.64 15.10 8.10
CA SER A 138 -6.15 15.12 9.48
C SER A 138 -5.99 16.55 10.04
N VAL A 139 -6.16 17.57 9.18
CA VAL A 139 -5.94 18.99 9.49
C VAL A 139 -7.21 19.80 9.22
N GLY A 140 -7.63 20.60 10.21
CA GLY A 140 -8.68 21.60 10.09
C GLY A 140 -8.20 22.99 10.57
N TYR A 141 -9.00 24.03 10.32
CA TYR A 141 -8.66 25.43 10.63
C TYR A 141 -8.35 25.73 12.11
N PHE A 142 -8.78 24.86 13.04
CA PHE A 142 -8.60 25.02 14.49
C PHE A 142 -7.91 23.82 15.15
N THR A 143 -7.27 22.95 14.36
CA THR A 143 -6.61 21.76 14.89
C THR A 143 -5.22 22.13 15.40
N SER A 144 -4.93 21.82 16.68
CA SER A 144 -3.59 22.03 17.22
C SER A 144 -2.59 21.03 16.63
N GLU A 145 -1.28 21.32 16.68
CA GLU A 145 -0.25 20.37 16.24
C GLU A 145 -0.33 19.02 16.97
N ALA A 146 -0.67 19.04 18.27
CA ALA A 146 -0.87 17.85 19.07
C ALA A 146 -2.08 17.03 18.57
N ASP A 147 -3.18 17.68 18.20
CA ASP A 147 -4.37 17.03 17.65
C ASP A 147 -4.10 16.47 16.24
N ILE A 148 -3.34 17.20 15.41
CA ILE A 148 -2.91 16.71 14.09
C ILE A 148 -2.11 15.41 14.26
N LYS A 149 -1.13 15.41 15.17
CA LYS A 149 -0.31 14.23 15.44
C LYS A 149 -1.16 13.06 15.94
N LEU A 150 -2.06 13.29 16.90
CA LEU A 150 -2.95 12.25 17.41
C LEU A 150 -3.86 11.68 16.31
N ASN A 151 -4.39 12.54 15.43
CA ASN A 151 -5.22 12.10 14.32
C ASN A 151 -4.44 11.28 13.29
N ILE A 152 -3.19 11.67 13.01
CA ILE A 152 -2.29 10.90 12.13
C ILE A 152 -1.98 9.53 12.75
N GLU A 153 -1.67 9.46 14.05
CA GLU A 153 -1.40 8.20 14.76
C GLU A 153 -2.62 7.26 14.70
N LYS A 154 -3.83 7.77 14.98
CA LYS A 154 -5.07 7.00 14.87
C LYS A 154 -5.35 6.53 13.43
N GLN A 155 -5.11 7.40 12.44
CA GLN A 155 -5.26 7.05 11.03
C GLN A 155 -4.31 5.90 10.65
N GLN A 156 -3.04 5.97 11.08
CA GLN A 156 -2.05 4.92 10.83
C GLN A 156 -2.41 3.61 11.52
N GLU A 157 -2.96 3.66 12.74
CA GLU A 157 -3.43 2.48 13.46
C GLU A 157 -4.58 1.79 12.69
N LEU A 158 -5.59 2.53 12.25
CA LEU A 158 -6.69 1.97 11.45
C LEU A 158 -6.20 1.34 10.15
N VAL A 159 -5.32 2.03 9.42
CA VAL A 159 -4.73 1.51 8.18
C VAL A 159 -3.93 0.23 8.45
N SER A 160 -3.13 0.20 9.52
CA SER A 160 -2.34 -0.99 9.88
C SER A 160 -3.24 -2.17 10.24
N GLN A 161 -4.38 -1.95 10.88
CA GLN A 161 -5.33 -3.01 11.22
C GLN A 161 -6.00 -3.57 9.96
N ILE A 162 -6.38 -2.71 9.01
CA ILE A 162 -6.89 -3.13 7.70
C ILE A 162 -5.84 -3.92 6.92
N ASP A 163 -4.60 -3.44 6.89
CA ASP A 163 -3.48 -4.15 6.24
C ASP A 163 -3.29 -5.54 6.85
N HIS A 164 -3.44 -5.68 8.18
CA HIS A 164 -3.38 -6.98 8.85
C HIS A 164 -4.55 -7.89 8.45
N GLN A 165 -5.78 -7.38 8.39
CA GLN A 165 -6.94 -8.14 7.94
C GLN A 165 -6.78 -8.59 6.48
N ILE A 166 -6.22 -7.74 5.61
CA ILE A 166 -5.90 -8.12 4.23
C ILE A 166 -4.85 -9.23 4.23
N ALA A 167 -3.76 -9.10 4.99
CA ALA A 167 -2.72 -10.12 5.06
C ALA A 167 -3.25 -11.50 5.48
N GLN A 168 -4.27 -11.56 6.35
CA GLN A 168 -4.93 -12.80 6.76
C GLN A 168 -5.72 -13.49 5.64
N LEU A 169 -6.12 -12.76 4.59
CA LEU A 169 -6.79 -13.32 3.40
C LEU A 169 -5.79 -13.91 2.40
N LEU A 170 -4.50 -13.61 2.54
CA LEU A 170 -3.47 -13.88 1.54
C LEU A 170 -2.54 -15.02 1.97
N LYS A 171 -1.99 -15.73 1.00
CA LYS A 171 -0.85 -16.65 1.24
C LYS A 171 0.44 -15.85 1.51
N PRO A 172 1.48 -16.45 2.12
CA PRO A 172 2.73 -15.73 2.42
C PRO A 172 3.36 -14.99 1.22
N ASP A 173 3.43 -15.62 0.04
CA ASP A 173 3.98 -14.99 -1.17
C ASP A 173 3.07 -13.85 -1.70
N GLU A 174 1.78 -13.93 -1.42
CA GLU A 174 0.78 -12.92 -1.78
C GLU A 174 0.80 -11.73 -0.82
N VAL A 175 1.07 -11.96 0.47
CA VAL A 175 1.32 -10.90 1.45
C VAL A 175 2.51 -10.05 1.02
N LYS A 176 3.61 -10.67 0.56
CA LYS A 176 4.77 -9.90 0.06
C LYS A 176 4.38 -9.00 -1.11
N LYS A 177 3.62 -9.52 -2.08
CA LYS A 177 3.13 -8.73 -3.23
C LYS A 177 2.20 -7.60 -2.79
N TYR A 178 1.32 -7.87 -1.83
CA TYR A 178 0.44 -6.86 -1.24
C TYR A 178 1.24 -5.71 -0.63
N GLU A 179 2.21 -6.02 0.22
CA GLU A 179 3.05 -5.02 0.88
C GLU A 179 3.84 -4.16 -0.12
N LEU A 180 4.29 -4.75 -1.23
CA LEU A 180 4.97 -4.01 -2.30
C LEU A 180 3.99 -3.11 -3.08
N LEU A 181 2.79 -3.61 -3.39
CA LEU A 181 1.88 -2.97 -4.33
C LEU A 181 0.87 -2.00 -3.71
N LYS A 182 0.54 -2.14 -2.42
CA LYS A 182 -0.55 -1.36 -1.78
C LYS A 182 -0.37 0.16 -1.88
N ASP A 183 0.87 0.63 -1.84
CA ASP A 183 1.22 2.05 -1.91
C ASP A 183 2.04 2.41 -3.16
N SER A 184 1.99 1.56 -4.19
CA SER A 184 2.82 1.68 -5.40
C SER A 184 2.28 2.63 -6.48
N ALA A 185 1.26 3.44 -6.20
CA ALA A 185 0.59 4.26 -7.21
C ALA A 185 1.54 5.27 -7.88
N TYR A 186 2.49 5.81 -7.12
CA TYR A 186 3.50 6.72 -7.65
C TYR A 186 4.50 5.99 -8.56
N GLU A 187 4.97 4.80 -8.17
CA GLU A 187 5.85 3.99 -9.00
C GLU A 187 5.16 3.52 -10.27
N GLN A 188 3.88 3.15 -10.19
CA GLN A 188 3.08 2.82 -11.36
C GLN A 188 3.00 3.99 -12.34
N PHE A 189 2.80 5.22 -11.84
CA PHE A 189 2.82 6.43 -12.65
C PHE A 189 4.19 6.70 -13.29
N GLN A 190 5.28 6.55 -12.54
CA GLN A 190 6.64 6.67 -13.08
C GLN A 190 6.90 5.64 -14.19
N MET A 191 6.55 4.38 -13.95
CA MET A 191 6.72 3.31 -14.94
C MET A 191 5.90 3.57 -16.20
N ASN A 192 4.67 4.07 -16.07
CA ASN A 192 3.85 4.47 -17.21
C ASN A 192 4.49 5.62 -17.99
N SER A 193 5.03 6.63 -17.30
CA SER A 193 5.75 7.74 -17.94
C SER A 193 6.99 7.26 -18.70
N PHE A 194 7.69 6.26 -18.16
CA PHE A 194 8.79 5.59 -18.88
C PHE A 194 8.28 4.85 -20.12
N TYR A 195 7.20 4.08 -20.02
CA TYR A 195 6.63 3.36 -21.16
C TYR A 195 6.17 4.32 -22.27
N ASP A 196 5.62 5.48 -21.92
CA ASP A 196 5.24 6.52 -22.87
C ASP A 196 6.48 7.09 -23.60
N ARG A 197 7.63 7.24 -22.92
CA ARG A 197 8.90 7.69 -23.55
C ARG A 197 9.47 6.69 -24.54
N LEU A 198 9.22 5.39 -24.36
CA LEU A 198 9.65 4.36 -25.32
C LEU A 198 8.86 4.42 -26.65
N GLY A 199 7.66 4.99 -26.63
CA GLY A 199 6.76 5.04 -27.78
C GLY A 199 6.32 3.66 -28.27
N GLU A 200 5.61 3.64 -29.40
CA GLU A 200 5.00 2.40 -29.94
C GLU A 200 6.03 1.34 -30.37
N LYS A 201 7.22 1.78 -30.83
CA LYS A 201 8.29 0.88 -31.30
C LYS A 201 9.03 0.18 -30.16
N GLY A 202 8.98 0.74 -28.95
CA GLY A 202 9.62 0.21 -27.76
C GLY A 202 8.69 -0.60 -26.85
N SER A 203 7.55 -1.08 -27.33
CA SER A 203 6.53 -1.75 -26.51
C SER A 203 7.09 -2.91 -25.67
N ILE A 204 6.75 -2.92 -24.39
CA ILE A 204 7.12 -3.93 -23.40
C ILE A 204 5.87 -4.76 -23.08
N SER A 205 6.01 -6.09 -23.03
CA SER A 205 4.88 -6.95 -22.65
C SER A 205 4.45 -6.72 -21.20
N GLU A 206 3.16 -6.88 -20.90
CA GLU A 206 2.62 -6.70 -19.54
C GLU A 206 3.34 -7.54 -18.49
N GLN A 207 3.74 -8.76 -18.83
CA GLN A 207 4.55 -9.61 -17.94
C GLN A 207 5.89 -8.95 -17.56
N LYS A 208 6.58 -8.34 -18.53
CA LYS A 208 7.84 -7.64 -18.31
C LYS A 208 7.61 -6.32 -17.55
N LYS A 209 6.52 -5.61 -17.83
CA LYS A 209 6.15 -4.39 -17.08
C LYS A 209 5.93 -4.69 -15.60
N ASN A 210 5.20 -5.75 -15.29
CA ASN A 210 4.97 -6.20 -13.91
C ASN A 210 6.27 -6.63 -13.23
N ALA A 211 7.14 -7.37 -13.94
CA ALA A 211 8.43 -7.76 -13.41
C ALA A 211 9.33 -6.56 -13.08
N LEU A 212 9.36 -5.53 -13.95
CA LEU A 212 10.09 -4.29 -13.73
C LEU A 212 9.54 -3.52 -12.53
N LEU A 213 8.21 -3.36 -12.44
CA LEU A 213 7.57 -2.67 -11.31
C LEU A 213 7.88 -3.38 -9.99
N LEU A 214 7.68 -4.70 -9.91
CA LEU A 214 7.95 -5.45 -8.69
C LEU A 214 9.43 -5.38 -8.31
N SER A 215 10.35 -5.52 -9.27
CA SER A 215 11.78 -5.36 -9.00
C SER A 215 12.09 -3.96 -8.47
N LYS A 216 11.48 -2.90 -9.02
CA LYS A 216 11.69 -1.53 -8.53
C LYS A 216 11.21 -1.38 -7.09
N LEU A 217 10.01 -1.87 -6.80
CA LEU A 217 9.41 -1.82 -5.46
C LEU A 217 10.23 -2.60 -4.43
N GLU A 218 10.74 -3.78 -4.78
CA GLU A 218 11.58 -4.57 -3.88
C GLU A 218 12.86 -3.83 -3.51
N GLN A 219 13.55 -3.24 -4.49
CA GLN A 219 14.77 -2.49 -4.21
C GLN A 219 14.48 -1.18 -3.46
N LYS A 220 13.38 -0.50 -3.80
CA LYS A 220 12.91 0.68 -3.05
C LYS A 220 12.62 0.34 -1.59
N GLN A 221 11.94 -0.77 -1.32
CA GLN A 221 11.63 -1.22 0.04
C GLN A 221 12.93 -1.53 0.82
N ALA A 222 13.89 -2.19 0.19
CA ALA A 222 15.19 -2.45 0.80
C ALA A 222 15.90 -1.14 1.19
N PHE A 223 15.93 -0.16 0.28
CA PHE A 223 16.50 1.16 0.55
C PHE A 223 15.74 1.92 1.65
N ALA A 224 14.40 1.91 1.61
CA ALA A 224 13.57 2.58 2.60
C ALA A 224 13.80 2.03 4.02
N ASN A 225 13.98 0.71 4.16
CA ASN A 225 14.31 0.08 5.45
C ASN A 225 15.68 0.56 5.97
N LEU A 226 16.68 0.66 5.10
CA LEU A 226 18.00 1.21 5.46
C LEU A 226 17.90 2.68 5.89
N LEU A 227 17.12 3.47 5.15
CA LEU A 227 16.87 4.88 5.43
C LEU A 227 16.18 5.05 6.78
N GLN A 228 15.12 4.29 7.07
CA GLN A 228 14.39 4.35 8.33
C GLN A 228 15.29 4.02 9.52
N ASN A 229 16.15 3.00 9.39
CA ASN A 229 17.09 2.63 10.44
C ASN A 229 18.18 3.69 10.66
N SER A 230 18.57 4.41 9.61
CA SER A 230 19.68 5.38 9.65
C SER A 230 19.22 6.83 9.90
N ALA A 231 17.94 7.14 9.70
CA ALA A 231 17.42 8.52 9.75
C ALA A 231 17.62 9.17 11.13
N ASN A 232 17.41 8.43 12.22
CA ASN A 232 17.62 8.92 13.57
C ASN A 232 19.10 9.20 13.87
N ASP A 233 20.00 8.38 13.33
CA ASP A 233 21.44 8.53 13.50
C ASP A 233 21.92 9.78 12.76
N ILE A 234 21.46 9.97 11.52
CA ILE A 234 21.77 11.17 10.73
C ILE A 234 21.24 12.44 11.40
N ALA A 235 20.01 12.42 11.93
CA ALA A 235 19.42 13.60 12.57
C ALA A 235 20.19 14.06 13.82
N ARG A 236 20.81 13.12 14.55
CA ARG A 236 21.51 13.38 15.83
C ARG A 236 23.03 13.49 15.70
N ALA A 237 23.59 13.14 14.56
CA ALA A 237 25.03 13.14 14.30
C ALA A 237 25.63 14.56 14.32
N SER A 238 26.92 14.64 14.67
CA SER A 238 27.72 15.86 14.47
C SER A 238 27.87 16.19 12.97
N PRO A 239 28.25 17.42 12.58
CA PRO A 239 28.38 17.80 11.17
C PRO A 239 29.31 16.87 10.35
N GLU A 240 30.43 16.43 10.92
CA GLU A 240 31.37 15.54 10.27
C GLU A 240 30.81 14.11 10.13
N GLU A 241 30.12 13.60 11.15
CA GLU A 241 29.45 12.31 11.11
C GLU A 241 28.24 12.31 10.17
N LYS A 242 27.50 13.42 10.09
CA LYS A 242 26.38 13.59 9.15
C LYS A 242 26.85 13.42 7.73
N LYS A 243 27.97 14.05 7.35
CA LYS A 243 28.54 13.89 6.01
C LYS A 243 28.91 12.45 5.71
N PHE A 244 29.59 11.77 6.63
CA PHE A 244 29.93 10.36 6.47
C PHE A 244 28.70 9.45 6.32
N LEU A 245 27.67 9.66 7.15
CA LEU A 245 26.42 8.89 7.06
C LEU A 245 25.65 9.19 5.77
N ALA A 246 25.68 10.44 5.30
CA ALA A 246 25.07 10.82 4.03
C ALA A 246 25.78 10.18 2.84
N ASP A 247 27.12 10.16 2.82
CA ASP A 247 27.89 9.47 1.78
C ASP A 247 27.55 7.98 1.75
N LYS A 248 27.38 7.34 2.92
CA LYS A 248 26.94 5.95 3.01
C LYS A 248 25.50 5.75 2.48
N MET A 249 24.61 6.71 2.72
CA MET A 249 23.25 6.66 2.16
C MET A 249 23.26 6.90 0.64
N HIS A 250 24.18 7.72 0.14
CA HIS A 250 24.37 7.91 -1.29
C HIS A 250 24.83 6.62 -1.96
N GLU A 251 25.79 5.91 -1.36
CA GLU A 251 26.22 4.59 -1.82
C GLU A 251 25.06 3.59 -1.81
N ALA A 252 24.26 3.55 -0.75
CA ALA A 252 23.08 2.69 -0.68
C ALA A 252 22.02 3.03 -1.75
N LEU A 253 21.87 4.31 -2.09
CA LEU A 253 21.00 4.77 -3.16
C LEU A 253 21.54 4.35 -4.54
N HIS A 254 22.85 4.40 -4.73
CA HIS A 254 23.53 3.85 -5.91
C HIS A 254 23.33 2.33 -6.03
N ASP A 255 23.49 1.59 -4.93
CA ASP A 255 23.24 0.15 -4.90
C ASP A 255 21.80 -0.19 -5.26
N TYR A 256 20.81 0.59 -4.77
CA TYR A 256 19.42 0.46 -5.20
C TYR A 256 19.32 0.59 -6.73
N LYS A 257 19.83 1.69 -7.30
CA LYS A 257 19.79 1.93 -8.75
C LYS A 257 20.42 0.78 -9.54
N ASP A 258 21.63 0.38 -9.18
CA ASP A 258 22.40 -0.61 -9.92
C ASP A 258 21.76 -2.00 -9.82
N ASN A 259 21.21 -2.35 -8.66
CA ASN A 259 20.46 -3.59 -8.49
C ASN A 259 19.18 -3.62 -9.32
N TYR A 260 18.45 -2.51 -9.38
CA TYR A 260 17.27 -2.39 -10.22
C TYR A 260 17.63 -2.50 -11.71
N LEU A 261 18.60 -1.73 -12.18
CA LEU A 261 19.03 -1.72 -13.59
C LEU A 261 19.59 -3.07 -14.02
N ARG A 262 20.32 -3.78 -13.15
CA ARG A 262 20.80 -5.13 -13.42
C ARG A 262 19.65 -6.10 -13.69
N THR A 263 18.58 -6.06 -12.89
CA THR A 263 17.38 -6.87 -13.12
C THR A 263 16.63 -6.44 -14.38
N ALA A 264 16.56 -5.13 -14.64
CA ALA A 264 15.90 -4.59 -15.82
C ALA A 264 16.60 -5.03 -17.12
N LYS A 265 17.93 -5.09 -17.14
CA LYS A 265 18.72 -5.52 -18.30
C LYS A 265 18.38 -6.94 -18.78
N ALA A 266 17.96 -7.83 -17.88
CA ALA A 266 17.52 -9.18 -18.25
C ALA A 266 16.14 -9.21 -18.92
N ASN A 267 15.34 -8.16 -18.73
CA ASN A 267 13.95 -8.07 -19.20
C ASN A 267 13.77 -7.17 -20.42
N LEU A 268 14.73 -6.29 -20.69
CA LEU A 268 14.65 -5.26 -21.72
C LEU A 268 15.59 -5.53 -22.90
N THR A 269 15.26 -4.99 -24.08
CA THR A 269 16.23 -4.84 -25.16
C THR A 269 17.27 -3.78 -24.80
N GLU A 270 18.39 -3.74 -25.52
CA GLU A 270 19.44 -2.75 -25.27
C GLU A 270 18.94 -1.30 -25.42
N GLU A 271 18.11 -1.03 -26.44
CA GLU A 271 17.49 0.27 -26.65
C GLU A 271 16.55 0.65 -25.50
N GLN A 272 15.66 -0.26 -25.11
CA GLN A 272 14.74 -0.05 -23.98
C GLN A 272 15.49 0.18 -22.67
N PHE A 273 16.57 -0.58 -22.45
CA PHE A 273 17.41 -0.46 -21.26
C PHE A 273 18.14 0.88 -21.19
N ASN A 274 18.66 1.38 -22.32
CA ASN A 274 19.32 2.69 -22.35
C ASN A 274 18.36 3.82 -22.00
N VAL A 275 17.14 3.79 -22.52
CA VAL A 275 16.09 4.76 -22.16
C VAL A 275 15.72 4.66 -20.69
N LEU A 276 15.56 3.44 -20.16
CA LEU A 276 15.28 3.25 -18.72
C LEU A 276 16.42 3.80 -17.86
N ARG A 277 17.66 3.52 -18.21
CA ARG A 277 18.84 3.97 -17.46
C ARG A 277 18.89 5.50 -17.37
N GLU A 278 18.62 6.20 -18.48
CA GLU A 278 18.58 7.66 -18.50
C GLU A 278 17.39 8.20 -17.70
N TYR A 279 16.21 7.58 -17.82
CA TYR A 279 15.02 7.94 -17.06
C TYR A 279 15.24 7.79 -15.55
N GLU A 280 15.78 6.66 -15.11
CA GLU A 280 16.05 6.41 -13.69
C GLU A 280 17.15 7.32 -13.16
N GLN A 281 18.20 7.60 -13.94
CA GLN A 281 19.25 8.53 -13.50
C GLN A 281 18.65 9.87 -13.02
N GLN A 282 17.72 10.45 -13.78
CA GLN A 282 17.02 11.68 -13.40
C GLN A 282 16.27 11.52 -12.07
N GLN A 283 15.53 10.42 -11.89
CA GLN A 283 14.76 10.17 -10.68
C GLN A 283 15.63 9.93 -9.44
N PHE A 284 16.76 9.24 -9.60
CA PHE A 284 17.70 8.99 -8.52
C PHE A 284 18.44 10.26 -8.09
N ASP A 285 18.77 11.14 -9.04
CA ASP A 285 19.36 12.46 -8.74
C ASP A 285 18.35 13.32 -7.95
N GLU A 286 17.07 13.35 -8.35
CA GLU A 286 16.00 14.02 -7.61
C GLU A 286 15.83 13.48 -6.18
N ILE A 287 15.91 12.16 -5.99
CA ILE A 287 15.85 11.54 -4.66
C ILE A 287 17.05 11.99 -3.81
N TRP A 288 18.25 11.98 -4.39
CA TRP A 288 19.46 12.38 -3.68
C TRP A 288 19.42 13.85 -3.25
N GLU A 289 19.04 14.76 -4.15
CA GLU A 289 18.87 16.19 -3.85
C GLU A 289 17.86 16.40 -2.71
N SER A 290 16.73 15.68 -2.74
CA SER A 290 15.72 15.74 -1.68
C SER A 290 16.26 15.27 -0.32
N LEU A 291 17.04 14.19 -0.30
CA LEU A 291 17.66 13.67 0.91
C LEU A 291 18.70 14.66 1.49
N GLN A 292 19.56 15.22 0.63
CA GLN A 292 20.55 16.23 1.05
C GLN A 292 19.88 17.46 1.66
N ALA A 293 18.83 17.98 1.01
CA ALA A 293 18.05 19.10 1.51
C ALA A 293 17.40 18.77 2.87
N GLY A 294 16.85 17.56 3.02
CA GLY A 294 16.25 17.09 4.28
C GLY A 294 17.25 16.96 5.44
N TRP A 295 18.51 16.64 5.14
CA TRP A 295 19.57 16.50 6.15
C TRP A 295 20.38 17.77 6.41
N GLN A 296 20.12 18.84 5.66
CA GLN A 296 20.84 20.11 5.73
C GLN A 296 22.35 19.92 5.47
N ILE A 297 22.68 19.10 4.48
CA ILE A 297 24.05 18.83 4.07
C ILE A 297 24.28 19.57 2.74
N GLU A 298 25.19 20.54 2.75
CA GLU A 298 25.66 21.29 1.57
C GLU A 298 26.74 20.55 0.78
#